data_AF-A0A7X9H0W1-F1
#
_entry.id   AF-A0A7X9H0W1-F1
#
_cell.length_a   1.000
_cell.length_b   1.000
_cell.length_c   1.000
_cell.angle_alpha   90.00
_cell.angle_beta   90.00
_cell.angle_gamma   90.00
#
_symmetry.space_group_name_H-M   'P 1'
#
loop_
_entity.id
_entity.type
_entity.pdbx_description
1 polymer ?
#
loop_
_entity_poly.entity_id
_entity_poly.type
_entity_poly.pdbx_seq_one_letter_code
_entity_poly.pdbx_strand_id
1 'polypeptide(L)' 'MRKFYINQRIFSIGSKFDVLNEYGKEEYIVEADKFDLGKNIYVYDLNNRRLLYLKQKLRIG' A
#
# COMPACT_ATOMS: atom_id res chain seq x y z
N MET A 1 9.26 -6.21 -18.11
CA MET A 1 8.50 -6.29 -16.84
C MET A 1 8.91 -5.10 -15.99
N ARG A 2 7.94 -4.33 -15.47
CA ARG A 2 8.22 -3.28 -14.48
C ARG A 2 8.42 -3.89 -13.08
N LYS A 3 9.38 -3.40 -12.32
CA LYS A 3 9.60 -3.82 -10.92
C LYS A 3 9.13 -2.71 -9.98
N PHE A 4 8.56 -3.13 -8.86
CA PHE A 4 8.13 -2.24 -7.80
C PHE A 4 8.73 -2.66 -6.46
N TYR A 5 9.06 -1.67 -5.65
CA TYR A 5 9.68 -1.83 -4.34
C TYR A 5 8.84 -1.12 -3.29
N ILE A 6 8.65 -1.77 -2.14
CA ILE A 6 7.95 -1.18 -1.00
C ILE A 6 8.99 -0.58 -0.08
N ASN A 7 8.92 0.72 0.16
CA ASN A 7 9.71 1.39 1.18
C ASN A 7 8.86 1.55 2.45
N GLN A 8 9.17 0.76 3.47
CA GLN A 8 8.47 0.77 4.74
C GLN A 8 9.12 1.77 5.71
N ARG A 9 8.42 2.85 6.05
CA ARG A 9 8.84 3.75 7.14
C ARG A 9 8.42 3.10 8.47
N ILE A 10 9.39 2.60 9.25
CA ILE A 10 9.15 1.78 10.46
C ILE A 10 8.58 2.59 11.66
N PHE A 11 8.11 3.84 11.48
CA PHE A 11 7.79 4.73 12.62
C PHE A 11 6.54 5.60 12.45
N SER A 12 5.47 5.09 11.84
CA SER A 12 4.18 5.76 11.93
C SER A 12 3.10 4.75 12.30
N ILE A 13 2.41 5.04 13.40
CA ILE A 13 1.10 4.49 13.74
C ILE A 13 0.22 4.70 12.49
N GLY A 14 0.13 3.69 11.62
CA GLY A 14 -0.30 3.88 10.22
C GLY A 14 0.50 3.05 9.24
N SER A 15 -0.08 1.95 8.77
CA SER A 15 0.47 1.06 7.74
C SER A 15 0.48 1.75 6.36
N LYS A 16 1.20 2.86 6.22
CA LYS A 16 1.37 3.60 4.98
C LYS A 16 2.74 3.29 4.39
N PHE A 17 2.78 2.99 3.10
CA PHE A 17 3.97 2.54 2.38
C PHE A 17 4.10 3.28 1.05
N ASP A 18 5.32 3.67 0.72
CA ASP A 18 5.63 4.26 -0.58
C ASP A 18 6.03 3.12 -1.54
N VAL A 19 5.50 3.14 -2.76
CA VAL A 19 5.82 2.18 -3.80
C VAL A 19 6.67 2.86 -4.86
N LEU A 20 7.88 2.36 -5.04
CA LEU A 20 8.87 2.90 -5.94
C LEU A 20 9.01 2.00 -7.16
N ASN A 21 9.25 2.59 -8.32
CA ASN A 21 9.61 1.85 -9.53
C ASN A 21 11.10 1.42 -9.52
N GLU A 22 11.53 0.76 -10.60
CA GLU A 22 12.91 0.28 -10.74
C GLU A 22 14.01 1.35 -10.73
N TYR A 23 13.64 2.62 -10.90
CA TYR A 23 14.56 3.75 -10.83
C TYR A 23 14.57 4.42 -9.45
N GLY A 24 13.86 3.85 -8.47
CA GLY A 24 13.74 4.43 -7.13
C GLY A 24 12.85 5.66 -7.08
N LYS A 25 11.96 5.86 -8.08
CA LYS A 25 10.98 6.95 -8.07
C LYS A 25 9.66 6.44 -7.51
N GLU A 26 9.07 7.18 -6.57
CA GLU A 26 7.73 6.91 -6.07
C GLU A 26 6.72 6.98 -7.24
N GLU A 27 5.86 5.96 -7.34
CA GLU A 27 4.74 5.93 -8.29
C GLU A 27 3.39 5.79 -7.59
N TYR A 28 3.37 5.14 -6.42
CA TYR A 28 2.13 4.94 -5.67
C TYR A 28 2.33 5.07 -4.17
N ILE A 29 1.21 5.27 -3.50
CA ILE A 29 1.09 5.29 -2.06
C ILE A 29 0.11 4.18 -1.68
N VAL A 30 0.50 3.32 -0.75
CA VAL A 30 -0.33 2.24 -0.23
C VAL A 30 -0.67 2.51 1.22
N GLU A 31 -1.95 2.44 1.58
CA GLU A 31 -2.42 2.56 2.96
C GLU A 31 -3.16 1.28 3.35
N ALA A 32 -2.78 0.69 4.49
CA ALA A 32 -3.46 -0.44 5.08
C ALA A 32 -3.97 -0.11 6.50
N ASP A 33 -5.02 -0.81 6.91
CA ASP A 33 -5.57 -0.62 8.25
C ASP A 33 -4.57 -1.00 9.35
N LYS A 34 -4.57 -0.21 10.44
CA LYS A 34 -3.54 -0.21 11.50
C LYS A 34 -3.61 -1.38 12.48
N PHE A 35 -4.69 -2.17 12.48
CA PHE A 35 -5.00 -3.11 13.56
C PHE A 35 -5.33 -4.54 13.10
N ASP A 36 -5.34 -4.79 11.79
CA ASP A 36 -5.86 -6.03 11.24
C ASP A 36 -5.08 -6.40 9.99
N LEU A 37 -3.94 -7.09 10.16
CA LEU A 37 -3.17 -7.86 9.13
C LEU A 37 -3.56 -7.62 7.65
N GLY A 38 -3.49 -6.37 7.15
CA GLY A 38 -3.82 -6.04 5.76
C GLY A 38 -5.26 -6.33 5.28
N LYS A 39 -6.28 -6.33 6.14
CA LYS A 39 -7.68 -6.63 5.72
C LYS A 39 -8.22 -5.67 4.67
N ASN A 40 -7.84 -4.40 4.76
CA ASN A 40 -8.19 -3.36 3.79
C ASN A 40 -6.90 -2.69 3.33
N ILE A 41 -6.72 -2.62 2.01
CA ILE A 41 -5.57 -1.98 1.38
C ILE A 41 -6.11 -0.99 0.36
N TYR A 42 -5.64 0.25 0.44
CA TYR A 42 -5.95 1.33 -0.50
C TYR A 42 -4.68 1.70 -1.25
N VAL A 43 -4.80 1.87 -2.57
CA VAL A 43 -3.69 2.32 -3.42
C VAL A 43 -4.07 3.66 -4.03
N TYR A 44 -3.16 4.62 -3.95
CA TYR A 44 -3.30 5.97 -4.47
C TYR A 44 -2.17 6.27 -5.46
N ASP A 45 -2.44 7.15 -6.42
CA ASP A 45 -1.38 7.82 -7.17
C ASP A 45 -0.74 8.93 -6.31
N LEU A 46 0.28 9.60 -6.86
CA LEU A 46 0.97 10.71 -6.19
C LEU A 46 0.12 11.97 -6.01
N ASN A 47 -1.03 12.07 -6.69
CA ASN A 47 -1.99 13.16 -6.53
C ASN A 47 -3.05 12.84 -5.45
N ASN A 48 -2.82 11.79 -4.64
CA ASN A 48 -3.77 11.25 -3.67
C ASN A 48 -5.09 10.78 -4.28
N ARG A 49 -5.14 10.51 -5.58
CA ARG A 49 -6.31 9.89 -6.21
C ARG A 49 -6.29 8.40 -5.94
N ARG A 50 -7.34 7.88 -5.30
CA ARG A 50 -7.49 6.43 -5.07
C ARG A 50 -7.67 5.69 -6.38
N LEU A 51 -6.75 4.77 -6.67
CA LEU A 51 -6.75 3.93 -7.86
C LEU A 51 -7.43 2.60 -7.59
N LEU A 52 -7.22 2.03 -6.41
CA LEU A 52 -7.61 0.67 -6.11
C LEU A 52 -7.92 0.46 -4.62
N TYR A 53 -8.80 -0.50 -4.34
CA TYR A 53 -9.15 -0.97 -3.01
C TYR A 53 -9.15 -2.50 -3.01
N LEU A 54 -8.35 -3.11 -2.14
CA LEU A 54 -8.38 -4.53 -1.86
C LEU A 54 -9.00 -4.78 -0.49
N LYS A 55 -9.92 -5.74 -0.44
CA LYS A 55 -10.52 -6.22 0.80
C LYS A 55 -10.30 -7.71 0.92
N GLN A 56 -9.61 -8.13 1.98
CA GLN A 56 -9.52 -9.54 2.33
C GLN A 56 -10.89 -10.01 2.81
N LYS A 57 -11.46 -11.02 2.14
CA LYS A 57 -12.59 -11.77 2.67
C LYS A 57 -12.05 -12.83 3.63
N LEU A 58 -12.48 -12.78 4.90
CA LEU A 58 -12.26 -13.89 5.83
C LEU A 58 -13.02 -15.10 5.29
N ARG A 59 -12.28 -16.14 4.90
CA ARG A 59 -12.85 -17.45 4.60
C ARG A 59 -12.75 -18.26 5.88
N ILE A 60 -13.88 -18.42 6.55
CA ILE A 60 -14.04 -19.34 7.67
C ILE A 60 -14.22 -20.73 7.03
N GLY A 61 -13.33 -21.65 7.36
CA GLY A 61 -13.43 -23.06 6.96
C GLY A 61 -14.35 -23.83 7.90
#